data_AF-A0A7Y3EUJ9-F1
#
_entry.id   AF-A0A7Y3EUJ9-F1
#
_cell.length_a   1.000
_cell.length_b   1.000
_cell.length_c   1.000
_cell.angle_alpha   90.00
_cell.angle_beta   90.00
_cell.angle_gamma   90.00
#
_symmetry.space_group_name_H-M   'P 1'
#
loop_
_entity.id
_entity.type
_entity.pdbx_description
1 polymer ?
#
loop_
_entity_poly.entity_id
_entity_poly.type
_entity_poly.pdbx_seq_one_letter_code
_entity_poly.pdbx_strand_id
1 'polypeptide(L)'
;MATREELEEKYDDCQETPDYVAVALEAFKDLGEKDWAVELFEEGADWAATAQDFMALSNGARVILGDEDKAAEYFEQAKGVCRDAGEMTELAVSAAQNDNKESAREMFVAAAEKATKAAEFLSLAQKINENLGDKELAKEIGAKAKEKCSTPADFADLAKGLIKDFDDPDQAK
;
A
#
# COMPACT_ATOMS: atom_id res chain seq x y z
N MET A 1 -9.58 18.94 15.50
CA MET A 1 -8.22 18.86 16.04
C MET A 1 -8.38 18.19 17.38
N ALA A 2 -7.82 16.99 17.51
CA ALA A 2 -7.87 16.23 18.76
C ALA A 2 -7.14 17.02 19.86
N THR A 3 -7.53 16.81 21.11
CA THR A 3 -6.79 17.29 22.28
C THR A 3 -5.72 16.27 22.69
N ARG A 4 -4.74 16.70 23.48
CA ARG A 4 -3.73 15.78 24.03
C ARG A 4 -4.35 14.66 24.87
N GLU A 5 -5.35 14.98 25.69
CA GLU A 5 -6.06 14.00 26.52
C GLU A 5 -6.77 12.95 25.66
N GLU A 6 -7.43 13.35 24.57
CA GLU A 6 -8.06 12.42 23.62
C GLU A 6 -7.03 11.51 22.92
N LEU A 7 -5.83 12.00 22.63
CA LEU A 7 -4.76 11.18 22.05
C LEU A 7 -4.12 10.24 23.06
N GLU A 8 -4.01 10.64 24.33
CA GLU A 8 -3.56 9.77 25.42
C GLU A 8 -4.53 8.61 25.65
N GLU A 9 -5.85 8.84 25.56
CA GLU A 9 -6.85 7.76 25.60
C GLU A 9 -6.70 6.79 24.41
N LYS A 10 -6.50 7.30 23.18
CA LYS A 10 -6.24 6.44 22.02
C LYS A 10 -4.95 5.64 22.17
N TYR A 11 -3.92 6.26 22.76
CA TYR A 11 -2.65 5.61 23.04
C TYR A 11 -2.82 4.43 23.99
N ASP A 12 -3.57 4.60 25.08
CA ASP A 12 -3.83 3.53 26.05
C ASP A 12 -4.57 2.32 25.43
N ASP A 13 -5.34 2.55 24.36
CA ASP A 13 -6.06 1.51 23.62
C ASP A 13 -5.22 0.86 22.49
N CYS A 14 -4.01 1.33 22.19
CA CYS A 14 -3.19 0.81 21.09
C CYS A 14 -2.85 -0.68 21.27
N GLN A 15 -3.10 -1.49 20.25
CA GLN A 15 -2.87 -2.94 20.27
C GLN A 15 -1.76 -3.40 19.29
N GLU A 16 -1.56 -2.64 18.21
CA GLU A 16 -0.62 -2.99 17.14
C GLU A 16 0.15 -1.76 16.64
N THR A 17 1.29 -1.99 15.98
CA THR A 17 2.15 -0.92 15.45
C THR A 17 1.40 0.16 14.66
N PRO A 18 0.43 -0.16 13.77
CA PRO A 18 -0.36 0.85 13.09
C PRO A 18 -1.13 1.81 14.02
N ASP A 19 -1.60 1.34 15.18
CA ASP A 19 -2.31 2.18 16.16
C ASP A 19 -1.36 3.24 16.73
N TYR A 20 -0.19 2.81 17.20
CA TYR A 20 0.85 3.71 17.74
C TYR A 20 1.28 4.74 16.71
N VAL A 21 1.52 4.31 15.47
CA VAL A 21 1.90 5.22 14.38
C VAL A 21 0.79 6.21 14.06
N ALA A 22 -0.49 5.79 14.10
CA ALA A 22 -1.61 6.69 13.87
C ALA A 22 -1.69 7.78 14.95
N VAL A 23 -1.57 7.41 16.22
CA VAL A 23 -1.54 8.39 17.33
C VAL A 23 -0.32 9.31 17.20
N ALA A 24 0.85 8.77 16.86
CA ALA A 24 2.06 9.55 16.64
C ALA A 24 1.91 10.57 15.49
N LEU A 25 1.25 10.17 14.39
CA LEU A 25 0.97 11.07 13.26
C LEU A 25 0.00 12.19 13.66
N GLU A 26 -1.02 11.89 14.45
CA GLU A 26 -1.94 12.91 14.98
C GLU A 26 -1.20 13.87 15.94
N ALA A 27 -0.40 13.34 16.88
CA ALA A 27 0.41 14.16 17.78
C ALA A 27 1.35 15.12 17.01
N PHE A 28 1.98 14.62 15.95
CA PHE A 28 2.87 15.41 15.10
C PHE A 28 2.11 16.47 14.29
N LYS A 29 1.04 16.09 13.58
CA LYS A 29 0.34 16.96 12.62
C LYS A 29 -0.62 17.94 13.28
N ASP A 30 -1.39 17.46 14.26
CA ASP A 30 -2.47 18.22 14.87
C ASP A 30 -2.01 19.02 16.08
N LEU A 31 -1.08 18.48 16.88
CA LEU A 31 -0.58 19.15 18.09
C LEU A 31 0.81 19.78 17.93
N GLY A 32 1.57 19.40 16.90
CA GLY A 32 2.95 19.84 16.72
C GLY A 32 3.92 19.27 17.76
N GLU A 33 3.51 18.20 18.47
CA GLU A 33 4.30 17.58 19.54
C GLU A 33 5.27 16.55 18.96
N LYS A 34 6.35 17.05 18.35
CA LYS A 34 7.32 16.20 17.66
C LYS A 34 7.98 15.17 18.58
N ASP A 35 8.45 15.58 19.76
CA ASP A 35 9.19 14.68 20.64
C ASP A 35 8.31 13.52 21.13
N TRP A 36 7.05 13.81 21.49
CA TRP A 36 6.09 12.78 21.88
C TRP A 36 5.72 11.85 20.71
N ALA A 37 5.51 12.41 19.51
CA ALA A 37 5.29 11.60 18.32
C ALA A 37 6.46 10.64 18.01
N VAL A 38 7.70 11.06 18.26
CA VAL A 38 8.88 10.19 18.11
C VAL A 38 8.84 9.05 19.13
N GLU A 39 8.53 9.33 20.41
CA GLU A 39 8.43 8.32 21.46
C GLU A 39 7.36 7.25 21.11
N LEU A 40 6.16 7.69 20.72
CA LEU A 40 5.07 6.80 20.29
C LEU A 40 5.44 5.96 19.07
N PHE A 41 6.12 6.58 18.09
CA PHE A 41 6.58 5.89 16.90
C PHE A 41 7.60 4.79 17.24
N GLU A 42 8.57 5.08 18.11
CA GLU A 42 9.59 4.13 18.53
C GLU A 42 8.99 2.96 19.32
N GLU A 43 8.05 3.25 20.22
CA GLU A 43 7.33 2.21 20.96
C GLU A 43 6.52 1.29 20.02
N GLY A 44 5.79 1.87 19.06
CA GLY A 44 5.10 1.09 18.03
C GLY A 44 6.05 0.23 17.19
N ALA A 45 7.26 0.73 16.90
CA ALA A 45 8.25 0.03 16.08
C ALA A 45 8.76 -1.27 16.72
N ASP A 46 8.81 -1.35 18.05
CA ASP A 46 9.28 -2.53 18.78
C ASP A 46 8.37 -3.77 18.60
N TRP A 47 7.11 -3.55 18.21
CA TRP A 47 6.12 -4.62 18.03
C TRP A 47 5.97 -5.10 16.58
N ALA A 48 6.64 -4.44 15.63
CA ALA A 48 6.39 -4.65 14.22
C ALA A 48 6.80 -6.05 13.73
N ALA A 49 5.86 -6.75 13.11
CA ALA A 49 6.06 -8.11 12.60
C ALA A 49 5.40 -8.36 11.24
N THR A 50 4.37 -7.58 10.89
CA THR A 50 3.58 -7.76 9.69
C THR A 50 3.94 -6.74 8.62
N ALA A 51 3.55 -7.02 7.37
CA ALA A 51 3.74 -6.08 6.28
C ALA A 51 2.95 -4.77 6.50
N GLN A 52 1.82 -4.84 7.21
CA GLN A 52 1.03 -3.65 7.59
C GLN A 52 1.77 -2.79 8.61
N ASP A 53 2.41 -3.41 9.61
CA ASP A 53 3.22 -2.71 10.62
C ASP A 53 4.35 -1.94 9.95
N PHE A 54 5.10 -2.60 9.08
CA PHE A 54 6.21 -2.00 8.36
C PHE A 54 5.76 -0.91 7.37
N MET A 55 4.57 -1.03 6.77
CA MET A 55 4.00 0.06 5.96
C MET A 55 3.63 1.28 6.80
N ALA A 56 3.05 1.08 7.99
CA ALA A 56 2.77 2.16 8.91
C ALA A 56 4.08 2.84 9.34
N LEU A 57 5.10 2.07 9.73
CA LEU A 57 6.41 2.60 10.11
C LEU A 57 7.11 3.35 8.98
N SER A 58 6.99 2.87 7.73
CA SER A 58 7.53 3.58 6.57
C SER A 58 6.92 4.99 6.44
N ASN A 59 5.60 5.11 6.56
CA ASN A 59 4.92 6.40 6.54
C ASN A 59 5.31 7.27 7.75
N GLY A 60 5.33 6.69 8.95
CA GLY A 60 5.73 7.39 10.17
C GLY A 60 7.17 7.93 10.09
N ALA A 61 8.11 7.16 9.54
CA ALA A 61 9.48 7.60 9.34
C ALA A 61 9.59 8.79 8.36
N ARG A 62 8.85 8.75 7.23
CA ARG A 62 8.75 9.88 6.28
C ARG A 62 8.21 11.13 6.96
N VAL A 63 7.12 11.00 7.72
CA VAL A 63 6.36 12.16 8.22
C VAL A 63 6.88 12.70 9.55
N ILE A 64 7.06 11.84 10.55
CA ILE A 64 7.41 12.22 11.93
C ILE A 64 8.93 12.48 12.03
N LEU A 65 9.73 11.57 11.48
CA LEU A 65 11.19 11.66 11.56
C LEU A 65 11.77 12.54 10.46
N GLY A 66 11.12 12.59 9.28
CA GLY A 66 11.69 13.20 8.09
C GLY A 66 12.86 12.40 7.52
N ASP A 67 12.85 11.08 7.75
CA ASP A 67 13.93 10.15 7.42
C ASP A 67 13.50 9.23 6.28
N GLU A 68 13.86 9.61 5.06
CA GLU A 68 13.57 8.86 3.84
C GLU A 68 14.31 7.51 3.78
N ASP A 69 15.53 7.44 4.32
CA ASP A 69 16.33 6.20 4.30
C ASP A 69 15.69 5.15 5.22
N LYS A 70 15.28 5.57 6.43
CA LYS A 70 14.57 4.70 7.37
C LYS A 70 13.18 4.32 6.86
N ALA A 71 12.48 5.24 6.20
CA ALA A 71 11.21 4.92 5.56
C ALA A 71 11.36 3.88 4.43
N ALA A 72 12.42 3.99 3.62
CA ALA A 72 12.75 3.00 2.60
C ALA A 72 13.08 1.64 3.21
N GLU A 73 13.83 1.60 4.32
CA GLU A 73 14.12 0.35 5.04
C GLU A 73 12.84 -0.36 5.49
N TYR A 74 11.91 0.34 6.14
CA TYR A 74 10.63 -0.24 6.54
C TYR A 74 9.79 -0.66 5.33
N PHE A 75 9.82 0.10 4.24
CA PHE A 75 9.12 -0.29 3.02
C PHE A 75 9.67 -1.59 2.41
N GLU A 76 11.00 -1.75 2.41
CA GLU A 76 11.64 -3.01 2.01
C GLU A 76 11.27 -4.17 2.93
N GLN A 77 11.19 -3.95 4.24
CA GLN A 77 10.73 -4.95 5.20
C GLN A 77 9.27 -5.36 4.92
N ALA A 78 8.37 -4.41 4.66
CA ALA A 78 7.00 -4.69 4.27
C ALA A 78 6.93 -5.60 3.04
N LYS A 79 7.71 -5.28 1.99
CA LYS A 79 7.79 -6.12 0.79
C LYS A 79 8.37 -7.51 1.05
N GLY A 80 9.34 -7.61 1.96
CA GLY A 80 9.98 -8.86 2.35
C GLY A 80 9.05 -9.82 3.07
N VAL A 81 8.06 -9.30 3.81
CA VAL A 81 7.06 -10.11 4.52
C VAL A 81 5.96 -10.62 3.58
N CYS A 82 5.64 -9.89 2.51
CA CYS A 82 4.65 -10.33 1.52
C CYS A 82 5.10 -11.54 0.69
N ARG A 83 4.28 -12.59 0.65
CA ARG A 83 4.55 -13.86 -0.02
C ARG A 83 4.40 -13.79 -1.52
N ASP A 84 3.42 -13.06 -2.01
CA ASP A 84 3.09 -12.97 -3.43
C ASP A 84 2.56 -11.59 -3.84
N ALA A 85 2.28 -11.43 -5.13
CA ALA A 85 1.73 -10.20 -5.68
C ALA A 85 0.34 -9.87 -5.11
N GLY A 86 -0.46 -10.87 -4.73
CA GLY A 86 -1.79 -10.67 -4.15
C GLY A 86 -1.72 -10.00 -2.79
N GLU A 87 -0.89 -10.52 -1.89
CA GLU A 87 -0.66 -9.91 -0.57
C GLU A 87 -0.13 -8.47 -0.69
N MET A 88 0.81 -8.21 -1.61
CA MET A 88 1.29 -6.84 -1.87
C MET A 88 0.17 -5.93 -2.41
N THR A 89 -0.69 -6.47 -3.26
CA THR A 89 -1.83 -5.73 -3.82
C THR A 89 -2.84 -5.33 -2.74
N GLU A 90 -3.16 -6.25 -1.82
CA GLU A 90 -4.07 -5.96 -0.70
C GLU A 90 -3.49 -4.91 0.24
N LEU A 91 -2.19 -5.00 0.51
CA LEU A 91 -1.47 -4.00 1.30
C LEU A 91 -1.46 -2.62 0.62
N ALA A 92 -1.28 -2.57 -0.71
CA ALA A 92 -1.36 -1.34 -1.48
C ALA A 92 -2.77 -0.72 -1.43
N VAL A 93 -3.82 -1.53 -1.51
CA VAL A 93 -5.22 -1.08 -1.35
C VAL A 93 -5.44 -0.51 0.04
N SER A 94 -5.00 -1.21 1.09
CA SER A 94 -5.11 -0.72 2.48
C SER A 94 -4.39 0.62 2.65
N ALA A 95 -3.17 0.74 2.13
CA ALA A 95 -2.44 2.01 2.17
C ALA A 95 -3.18 3.14 1.45
N ALA A 96 -3.78 2.88 0.28
CA ALA A 96 -4.55 3.88 -0.46
C ALA A 96 -5.81 4.34 0.29
N GLN A 97 -6.51 3.42 0.97
CA GLN A 97 -7.69 3.70 1.77
C GLN A 97 -7.38 4.52 3.04
N ASN A 98 -6.16 4.41 3.55
CA ASN A 98 -5.66 5.19 4.69
C ASN A 98 -4.92 6.48 4.24
N ASP A 99 -5.27 7.03 3.07
CA ASP A 99 -4.68 8.24 2.49
C ASP A 99 -3.15 8.20 2.23
N ASN A 100 -2.51 7.03 2.34
CA ASN A 100 -1.09 6.83 2.04
C ASN A 100 -0.88 6.50 0.56
N LYS A 101 -1.36 7.38 -0.33
CA LYS A 101 -1.43 7.14 -1.78
C LYS A 101 -0.08 6.93 -2.44
N GLU A 102 0.97 7.59 -1.96
CA GLU A 102 2.32 7.43 -2.50
C GLU A 102 2.88 6.03 -2.18
N SER A 103 2.86 5.61 -0.92
CA SER A 103 3.26 4.26 -0.51
C SER A 103 2.41 3.18 -1.18
N ALA A 104 1.11 3.43 -1.36
CA ALA A 104 0.23 2.54 -2.12
C ALA A 104 0.67 2.40 -3.57
N ARG A 105 1.01 3.52 -4.23
CA ARG A 105 1.51 3.53 -5.61
C ARG A 105 2.80 2.72 -5.73
N GLU A 106 3.76 2.93 -4.83
CA GLU A 106 5.02 2.17 -4.78
C GLU A 106 4.75 0.67 -4.59
N MET A 107 3.83 0.30 -3.69
CA MET A 107 3.49 -1.10 -3.42
C MET A 107 2.76 -1.77 -4.59
N PHE A 108 1.88 -1.05 -5.32
CA PHE A 108 1.28 -1.57 -6.55
C PHE A 108 2.33 -1.87 -7.64
N VAL A 109 3.35 -1.01 -7.77
CA VAL A 109 4.46 -1.26 -8.69
C VAL A 109 5.24 -2.49 -8.27
N ALA A 110 5.58 -2.63 -6.99
CA ALA A 110 6.26 -3.81 -6.45
C ALA A 110 5.44 -5.10 -6.66
N ALA A 111 4.11 -5.04 -6.47
CA ALA A 111 3.22 -6.15 -6.73
C ALA A 111 3.25 -6.57 -8.21
N ALA A 112 3.30 -5.61 -9.14
CA ALA A 112 3.41 -5.87 -10.57
C ALA A 112 4.74 -6.53 -10.96
N GLU A 113 5.83 -6.27 -10.23
CA GLU A 113 7.11 -6.96 -10.44
C GLU A 113 7.06 -8.44 -10.06
N LYS A 114 6.22 -8.80 -9.08
CA LYS A 114 5.98 -10.19 -8.68
C LYS A 114 4.90 -10.90 -9.50
N ALA A 115 4.06 -10.16 -10.22
CA ALA A 115 3.00 -10.73 -11.03
C ALA A 115 3.55 -11.55 -12.22
N THR A 116 2.97 -12.71 -12.44
CA THR A 116 3.39 -13.67 -13.47
C THR A 116 2.29 -13.98 -14.49
N LYS A 117 1.03 -13.77 -14.12
CA LYS A 117 -0.13 -14.08 -14.96
C LYS A 117 -0.78 -12.80 -15.48
N ALA A 118 -1.32 -12.87 -16.69
CA ALA A 118 -2.01 -11.74 -17.30
C ALA A 118 -3.18 -11.21 -16.43
N ALA A 119 -3.93 -12.10 -15.78
CA ALA A 119 -5.02 -11.72 -14.87
C ALA A 119 -4.55 -10.96 -13.62
N GLU A 120 -3.33 -11.20 -13.12
CA GLU A 120 -2.77 -10.47 -11.97
C GLU A 120 -2.48 -9.01 -12.36
N PHE A 121 -1.89 -8.79 -13.54
CA PHE A 121 -1.67 -7.44 -14.08
C PHE A 121 -2.97 -6.67 -14.31
N LEU A 122 -4.01 -7.34 -14.83
CA LEU A 122 -5.33 -6.71 -15.00
C LEU A 122 -5.97 -6.33 -13.66
N SER A 123 -5.90 -7.22 -12.67
CA SER A 123 -6.41 -6.95 -11.32
C SER A 123 -5.68 -5.80 -10.65
N LEU A 124 -4.36 -5.75 -10.79
CA LEU A 124 -3.56 -4.61 -10.33
C LEU A 124 -4.01 -3.30 -10.98
N ALA A 125 -4.13 -3.29 -12.31
CA ALA A 125 -4.57 -2.10 -13.06
C ALA A 125 -5.94 -1.59 -12.61
N GLN A 126 -6.89 -2.50 -12.41
CA GLN A 126 -8.22 -2.14 -11.89
C GLN A 126 -8.11 -1.51 -10.49
N LYS A 127 -7.44 -2.19 -9.56
CA LYS A 127 -7.30 -1.71 -8.18
C LYS A 127 -6.57 -0.38 -8.08
N ILE A 128 -5.57 -0.14 -8.95
CA ILE A 128 -4.90 1.17 -9.06
C ILE A 128 -5.90 2.25 -9.48
N ASN A 129 -6.70 2.00 -10.52
CA ASN A 129 -7.69 2.97 -10.98
C ASN A 129 -8.77 3.23 -9.92
N GLU A 130 -9.23 2.19 -9.21
CA GLU A 130 -10.25 2.31 -8.16
C GLU A 130 -9.76 3.04 -6.92
N ASN A 131 -8.55 2.73 -6.44
CA ASN A 131 -8.06 3.21 -5.15
C ASN A 131 -7.17 4.46 -5.26
N LEU A 132 -6.47 4.65 -6.39
CA LEU A 132 -5.61 5.81 -6.61
C LEU A 132 -6.17 6.79 -7.65
N GLY A 133 -7.04 6.33 -8.56
CA GLY A 133 -7.46 7.12 -9.72
C GLY A 133 -6.34 7.36 -10.74
N ASP A 134 -5.19 6.67 -10.59
CA ASP A 134 -4.02 6.82 -11.46
C ASP A 134 -4.21 6.01 -12.75
N LYS A 135 -4.90 6.62 -13.71
CA LYS A 135 -5.21 6.02 -15.01
C LYS A 135 -3.97 5.71 -15.84
N GLU A 136 -2.91 6.49 -15.68
CA GLU A 136 -1.67 6.27 -16.43
C GLU A 136 -0.95 5.03 -15.92
N LEU A 137 -0.78 4.91 -14.60
CA LEU A 137 -0.18 3.74 -13.99
C LEU A 137 -1.02 2.48 -14.21
N ALA A 138 -2.36 2.58 -14.09
CA ALA A 138 -3.25 1.48 -14.37
C ALA A 138 -3.07 0.97 -15.82
N LYS A 139 -2.97 1.87 -16.79
CA LYS A 139 -2.73 1.51 -18.19
C LYS A 139 -1.36 0.88 -18.40
N GLU A 140 -0.32 1.41 -17.78
CA GLU A 140 1.03 0.86 -17.85
C GLU A 140 1.09 -0.58 -17.32
N ILE A 141 0.55 -0.80 -16.11
CA ILE A 141 0.54 -2.13 -15.48
C ILE A 141 -0.37 -3.09 -16.24
N GLY A 142 -1.54 -2.62 -16.70
CA GLY A 142 -2.45 -3.44 -17.52
C GLY A 142 -1.84 -3.87 -18.85
N ALA A 143 -1.01 -3.03 -19.48
CA ALA A 143 -0.34 -3.38 -20.73
C ALA A 143 0.61 -4.58 -20.58
N LYS A 144 1.24 -4.74 -19.41
CA LYS A 144 2.09 -5.91 -19.09
C LYS A 144 1.32 -7.23 -19.14
N ALA A 145 -0.01 -7.21 -18.98
CA ALA A 145 -0.84 -8.41 -19.12
C ALA A 145 -0.71 -9.04 -20.51
N LYS A 146 -0.69 -8.21 -21.57
CA LYS A 146 -0.54 -8.66 -22.96
C LYS A 146 0.83 -9.27 -23.23
N GLU A 147 1.87 -8.76 -22.58
CA GLU A 147 3.24 -9.29 -22.69
C GLU A 147 3.39 -10.69 -22.08
N LYS A 148 2.48 -11.09 -21.19
CA LYS A 148 2.43 -12.45 -20.63
C LYS A 148 1.65 -13.43 -21.51
N CYS A 149 0.94 -12.96 -22.53
CA CYS A 149 0.24 -13.81 -23.48
C CYS A 149 1.20 -14.28 -24.59
N SER A 150 1.27 -15.59 -24.81
CA SER A 150 2.17 -16.22 -25.79
C SER A 150 1.43 -17.03 -26.85
N THR A 151 0.20 -17.46 -26.55
CA THR A 151 -0.64 -18.27 -27.44
C THR A 151 -1.98 -17.57 -27.73
N PRO A 152 -2.65 -17.91 -28.85
CA PRO A 152 -4.01 -17.44 -29.10
C PRO A 152 -5.00 -17.79 -27.97
N ALA A 153 -4.76 -18.89 -27.24
CA ALA A 153 -5.55 -19.25 -26.07
C ALA A 153 -5.32 -18.25 -24.92
N ASP A 154 -4.08 -17.85 -24.67
CA ASP A 154 -3.76 -16.84 -23.64
C ASP A 154 -4.44 -15.50 -23.94
N PHE A 155 -4.47 -15.08 -25.22
CA PHE A 155 -5.18 -13.87 -25.63
C PHE A 155 -6.69 -14.01 -25.50
N ALA A 156 -7.25 -15.19 -25.83
CA ALA A 156 -8.67 -15.45 -25.63
C ALA A 156 -9.06 -15.45 -24.15
N ASP A 157 -8.21 -15.98 -23.28
CA ASP A 157 -8.44 -16.00 -21.83
C ASP A 157 -8.23 -14.62 -21.20
N LEU A 158 -7.26 -13.83 -21.70
CA LEU A 158 -7.14 -12.41 -21.38
C LEU A 158 -8.42 -11.65 -21.74
N ALA A 159 -8.92 -11.81 -22.97
CA ALA A 159 -10.14 -11.15 -23.43
C ALA A 159 -11.39 -11.57 -22.62
N LYS A 160 -11.50 -12.86 -22.27
CA LYS A 160 -12.56 -13.34 -21.37
C LYS A 160 -12.45 -12.73 -19.98
N GLY A 161 -11.24 -12.67 -19.41
CA GLY A 161 -11.00 -12.05 -18.12
C GLY A 161 -11.42 -10.59 -18.15
N LEU A 162 -10.96 -9.83 -19.15
CA LEU A 162 -11.32 -8.43 -19.36
C LEU A 162 -12.84 -8.21 -19.39
N ILE A 163 -13.58 -9.07 -20.10
CA ILE A 163 -15.05 -8.95 -20.22
C ILE A 163 -15.78 -9.41 -18.95
N LYS A 164 -15.38 -10.55 -18.37
CA LYS A 164 -16.14 -11.23 -17.31
C LYS A 164 -15.76 -10.77 -15.91
N ASP A 165 -14.46 -10.65 -15.67
CA ASP A 165 -13.90 -10.43 -14.34
C ASP A 165 -13.57 -8.93 -14.11
N PHE A 166 -13.41 -8.15 -15.20
CA PHE A 166 -12.97 -6.75 -15.15
C PHE A 166 -13.92 -5.74 -15.83
N ASP A 167 -15.07 -6.16 -16.38
CA ASP A 167 -16.07 -5.33 -17.08
C ASP A 167 -15.49 -4.31 -18.09
N ASP A 168 -14.40 -4.68 -18.77
CA ASP A 168 -13.70 -3.84 -19.75
C ASP A 168 -13.70 -4.47 -21.16
N PRO A 169 -14.85 -4.42 -21.87
CA PRO A 169 -14.98 -4.99 -23.21
C PRO A 169 -14.23 -4.18 -24.29
N ASP A 170 -13.80 -2.95 -24.00
CA ASP A 170 -13.06 -2.13 -24.96
C ASP A 170 -11.59 -2.55 -25.03
N GLN A 171 -10.99 -2.93 -23.91
CA GLN A 171 -9.63 -3.51 -23.90
C GLN A 171 -9.56 -4.94 -24.45
N ALA A 172 -10.71 -5.63 -24.59
CA ALA A 172 -10.83 -7.01 -25.05
C ALA A 172 -10.94 -7.20 -26.57
N LYS A 173 -11.00 -6.11 -27.35
CA LYS A 173 -11.09 -6.10 -28.82
C LYS A 173 -9.70 -6.16 -29.47
#